data_AF-A0A7X8MP16-F1
#
_entry.id   AF-A0A7X8MP16-F1
#
_cell.length_a   1.000
_cell.length_b   1.000
_cell.length_c   1.000
_cell.angle_alpha   90.00
_cell.angle_beta   90.00
_cell.angle_gamma   90.00
#
_symmetry.space_group_name_H-M   'P 1'
#
loop_
_entity.id
_entity.type
_entity.pdbx_description
1 polymer ?
#
loop_
_entity_poly.entity_id
_entity_poly.type
_entity_poly.pdbx_seq_one_letter_code
_entity_poly.pdbx_strand_id
1 'polypeptide(L)' 'KLAEEPVEILVNGKKVAYGEVVVVDENFGVRITSIVSNAERIQSLGK' A
#
# COMPACT_ATOMS: atom_id res chain seq x y z
N LYS A 1 3.79 -17.36 -13.18
CA LYS A 1 3.04 -16.12 -13.46
C LYS A 1 2.48 -15.66 -12.12
N LEU A 2 3.18 -14.77 -11.41
CA LEU A 2 3.01 -14.56 -9.95
C LEU A 2 3.05 -13.06 -9.59
N ALA A 3 2.60 -12.18 -10.50
CA ALA A 3 2.76 -10.74 -10.32
C ALA A 3 1.61 -9.95 -10.98
N GLU A 4 0.36 -10.30 -10.70
CA GLU A 4 -0.80 -9.57 -11.26
C GLU A 4 -1.82 -9.12 -10.20
N GLU A 5 -1.69 -9.51 -8.93
CA GLU A 5 -2.57 -9.01 -7.87
C GLU A 5 -1.89 -7.91 -7.03
N PRO A 6 -2.54 -6.76 -6.81
CA PRO A 6 -1.99 -5.68 -5.99
C PRO A 6 -1.88 -6.14 -4.53
N VAL A 7 -0.78 -5.77 -3.88
CA VAL A 7 -0.50 -6.08 -2.47
C VAL A 7 -1.20 -5.10 -1.55
N GLU A 8 -1.64 -5.58 -0.39
CA GLU A 8 -2.16 -4.74 0.68
C GLU A 8 -1.02 -4.10 1.47
N ILE A 9 -1.15 -2.80 1.72
CA ILE A 9 -0.22 -2.04 2.53
C ILE A 9 -0.91 -1.72 3.85
N LEU A 10 -0.29 -2.18 4.94
CA LEU A 10 -0.83 -2.05 6.29
C LEU A 10 0.06 -1.14 7.14
N VAL A 11 -0.58 -0.35 8.00
CA VAL A 11 0.07 0.38 9.09
C VAL A 11 -0.57 -0.10 10.38
N ASN A 12 0.22 -0.61 11.32
CA ASN A 12 -0.26 -1.20 12.57
C ASN A 12 -1.35 -2.28 12.38
N GLY A 13 -1.20 -3.14 11.38
CA GLY A 13 -2.17 -4.20 11.07
C GLY A 13 -3.46 -3.70 10.42
N LYS A 14 -3.53 -2.42 10.03
CA LYS A 14 -4.69 -1.83 9.34
C LYS A 14 -4.36 -1.47 7.92
N LYS A 15 -5.17 -1.93 6.97
CA LYS A 15 -5.03 -1.61 5.55
C LYS A 15 -5.19 -0.12 5.29
N VAL A 16 -4.22 0.49 4.61
CA VAL A 16 -4.21 1.92 4.24
C VAL A 16 -4.07 2.14 2.74
N ALA A 17 -3.55 1.17 1.98
CA ALA A 17 -3.34 1.32 0.55
C ALA A 17 -3.28 -0.03 -0.17
N TYR A 18 -3.39 0.03 -1.49
CA TYR A 18 -2.99 -1.03 -2.42
C TYR A 18 -1.78 -0.54 -3.22
N GLY A 19 -0.91 -1.48 -3.58
CA GLY A 19 0.23 -1.17 -4.42
C GLY A 19 0.72 -2.36 -5.22
N GLU A 20 1.69 -2.10 -6.08
CA GLU A 20 2.34 -3.11 -6.91
C GLU A 20 3.83 -3.13 -6.61
N VAL A 21 4.42 -4.32 -6.57
CA VAL A 21 5.87 -4.47 -6.43
C VAL A 21 6.53 -4.10 -7.75
N VAL A 22 7.47 -3.16 -7.69
CA VAL A 22 8.22 -2.69 -8.86
C VAL A 22 9.72 -2.83 -8.59
N VAL A 23 10.50 -2.94 -9.66
CA VAL A 23 11.96 -2.91 -9.60
C VAL A 23 12.43 -1.74 -10.43
N VAL A 24 13.19 -0.83 -9.83
CA VAL A 24 13.74 0.36 -10.49
C VAL A 24 15.21 0.45 -10.14
N ASP A 25 16.07 0.49 -11.16
CA ASP A 25 17.53 0.58 -11.00
C ASP A 25 18.07 -0.41 -9.96
N GLU A 26 17.68 -1.68 -10.09
CA GLU A 26 18.04 -2.79 -9.18
C GLU A 26 17.48 -2.69 -7.74
N ASN A 27 16.67 -1.68 -7.44
CA ASN A 27 16.01 -1.52 -6.16
C ASN A 27 14.56 -2.02 -6.22
N PHE A 28 14.13 -2.75 -5.19
CA PHE A 28 12.73 -3.10 -5.01
C PHE A 28 11.96 -1.93 -4.40
N GLY A 29 10.77 -1.67 -4.92
CA GLY A 29 9.85 -0.67 -4.41
C GLY A 29 8.40 -1.13 -4.48
N VAL A 30 7.52 -0.36 -3.85
CA VAL A 30 6.07 -0.54 -3.95
C VAL A 30 5.46 0.73 -4.52
N ARG A 31 4.85 0.63 -5.70
CA ARG A 31 4.12 1.74 -6.33
C ARG A 31 2.70 1.75 -5.80
N ILE A 32 2.28 2.85 -5.16
CA ILE A 32 0.91 3.01 -4.65
C ILE A 32 -0.07 3.13 -5.82
N THR A 33 -1.08 2.27 -5.86
CA THR A 33 -2.16 2.30 -6.87
C THR A 33 -3.45 2.90 -6.33
N SER A 34 -3.70 2.74 -5.03
CA SER A 34 -4.84 3.34 -4.33
C SER A 34 -4.49 3.57 -2.87
N ILE A 35 -4.98 4.67 -2.29
CA ILE A 35 -4.75 5.02 -0.89
C ILE A 35 -6.04 5.56 -0.27
N VAL A 36 -6.32 5.17 0.96
CA VAL A 36 -7.49 5.68 1.70
C VAL A 36 -7.40 7.19 1.88
N SER A 37 -8.56 7.84 1.99
CA SER A 37 -8.63 9.30 2.17
C SER A 37 -7.92 9.73 3.45
N ASN A 38 -7.50 11.00 3.53
CA ASN A 38 -6.84 11.51 4.73
C ASN A 38 -7.75 11.43 5.96
N ALA A 39 -9.06 11.68 5.81
CA ALA A 39 -10.03 11.59 6.88
C ALA A 39 -10.14 10.15 7.42
N GLU A 40 -10.30 9.17 6.52
CA GLU A 40 -10.32 7.75 6.90
C GLU A 40 -8.99 7.33 7.53
N ARG A 41 -7.85 7.78 6.99
CA ARG A 41 -6.53 7.45 7.55
C ARG A 41 -6.41 7.90 9.00
N ILE A 42 -6.73 9.15 9.29
CA ILE A 42 -6.67 9.73 10.65
C ILE A 42 -7.64 8.99 11.58
N GLN A 43 -8.89 8.79 11.16
CA GLN A 43 -9.88 8.06 11.95
C GLN A 43 -9.43 6.61 12.22
N SER A 44 -8.75 6.01 11.25
CA SER A 44 -8.36 4.62 11.30
C SER A 44 -7.14 4.36 12.19
N LEU A 45 -6.25 5.35 12.35
CA LEU A 45 -4.99 5.25 13.11
C LEU A 45 -5.02 5.98 14.47
N GLY A 46 -5.99 6.85 14.73
CA GLY A 46 -6.08 7.66 15.95
C GLY A 46 -6.72 6.97 17.18
N LYS A 47 -6.74 5.64 17.24
CA LYS A 47 -7.19 4.87 18.42
C LYS A 47 -6.02 4.14 19.06
#